data_AF-A0A7S3DCU1-F1
#
_entry.id   AF-A0A7S3DCU1-F1
#
_cell.length_a   1.000
_cell.length_b   1.000
_cell.length_c   1.000
_cell.angle_alpha   90.00
_cell.angle_beta   90.00
_cell.angle_gamma   90.00
#
_symmetry.space_group_name_H-M   'P 1'
#
loop_
_entity.id
_entity.type
_entity.pdbx_description
1 polymer ?
#
loop_
_entity_poly.entity_id
_entity_poly.type
_entity_poly.pdbx_seq_one_letter_code
_entity_poly.pdbx_strand_id
1 'polypeptide(L)'
;VVVCMFCFFFLSSLSPLFSSLILVCFALSAQLDHCSAAGINVNASDHTILFEWNWLNYTFPTSAMYSAYVSGENYKYNMIAGVKYFEGRTFVSVPRWLGSTSSVPSTLNEVIDSGSGILLQPFPSWELNAVGARGAL
;
A
#
# COMPACT_ATOMS: atom_id res chain seq x y z
N VAL A 1 -17.33 0.13 26.77
CA VAL A 1 -18.12 -0.83 27.58
C VAL A 1 -17.39 -1.30 28.87
N VAL A 2 -16.09 -1.06 29.06
CA VAL A 2 -15.34 -1.64 30.21
C VAL A 2 -15.01 -0.63 31.33
N VAL A 3 -15.57 0.59 31.30
CA VAL A 3 -15.30 1.61 32.35
C VAL A 3 -16.49 1.84 33.30
N CYS A 4 -17.68 1.29 33.01
CA CYS A 4 -18.89 1.55 33.82
C CYS A 4 -19.19 0.53 34.93
N MET A 5 -18.41 -0.54 35.08
CA MET A 5 -18.81 -1.67 35.93
C MET A 5 -18.37 -1.56 37.40
N PHE A 6 -17.60 -0.52 37.77
CA PHE A 6 -17.01 -0.42 39.11
C PHE A 6 -17.67 0.58 40.08
N CYS A 7 -18.68 1.35 39.67
CA CYS A 7 -19.38 2.28 40.57
C CYS A 7 -20.73 1.78 41.11
N PHE A 8 -21.18 0.59 40.72
CA PHE A 8 -22.56 0.17 41.02
C PHE A 8 -22.79 -0.52 42.37
N PHE A 9 -21.74 -0.79 43.14
CA PHE A 9 -21.87 -1.60 44.36
C PHE A 9 -21.93 -0.86 45.70
N PHE A 10 -21.91 0.50 45.72
CA PHE A 10 -21.77 1.23 46.99
C PHE A 10 -22.90 2.22 47.35
N LEU A 11 -23.99 2.30 46.59
CA LEU A 11 -25.09 3.23 46.88
C LEU A 11 -26.47 2.55 46.78
N SER A 12 -26.68 1.50 47.58
CA SER A 12 -28.01 0.87 47.75
C SER A 12 -28.73 1.27 49.05
N SER A 13 -28.31 2.34 49.74
CA SER A 13 -28.92 2.74 51.03
C SER A 13 -29.42 4.19 51.13
N LEU A 14 -29.66 4.91 50.02
CA LEU A 14 -30.11 6.30 50.07
C LEU A 14 -31.31 6.57 49.16
N SER A 15 -32.46 6.76 49.83
CA SER A 15 -33.71 7.46 49.48
C SER A 15 -34.37 7.27 48.08
N PRO A 16 -35.71 7.16 48.02
CA PRO A 16 -36.46 6.94 46.78
C PRO A 16 -36.39 8.09 45.75
N LEU A 17 -35.76 9.22 46.11
CA LEU A 17 -35.55 10.37 45.22
C LEU A 17 -34.37 10.17 44.24
N PHE A 18 -33.46 9.22 44.50
CA PHE A 18 -32.36 8.92 43.58
C PHE A 18 -32.77 7.98 42.44
N SER A 19 -33.80 7.15 42.64
CA SER A 19 -34.29 6.19 41.63
C SER A 19 -34.89 6.88 40.41
N SER A 20 -35.65 7.96 40.62
CA SER A 20 -36.24 8.75 39.53
C SER A 20 -35.19 9.56 38.75
N LEU A 21 -34.10 10.00 39.37
CA LEU A 21 -33.04 10.74 38.69
C LEU A 21 -32.19 9.82 37.79
N ILE A 22 -31.92 8.59 38.22
CA ILE A 22 -31.19 7.58 37.45
C ILE A 22 -31.97 7.14 36.21
N LEU A 23 -33.30 7.03 36.32
CA LEU A 23 -34.18 6.67 35.20
C LEU A 23 -34.22 7.76 34.11
N VAL A 24 -34.15 9.04 34.51
CA VAL A 24 -34.02 10.17 33.56
C VAL A 24 -32.64 10.16 32.87
N CYS A 25 -31.57 9.83 33.59
CA CYS A 25 -30.22 9.71 33.00
C CYS A 25 -30.13 8.60 31.94
N PHE A 26 -30.75 7.43 32.17
CA PHE A 26 -30.79 6.35 31.18
C PHE A 26 -31.60 6.70 29.93
N ALA A 27 -32.71 7.45 30.10
CA ALA A 27 -33.53 7.88 28.97
C ALA A 27 -32.81 8.93 28.10
N LEU A 28 -32.03 9.83 28.70
CA LEU A 28 -31.31 10.89 27.98
C LEU A 28 -30.09 10.37 27.22
N SER A 29 -29.42 9.31 27.70
CA SER A 29 -28.29 8.69 26.99
C SER A 29 -28.70 7.91 25.74
N ALA A 30 -29.97 7.53 25.60
CA ALA A 30 -30.46 6.74 24.46
C ALA A 30 -30.72 7.56 23.19
N GLN A 31 -30.59 8.90 23.23
CA GLN A 31 -30.94 9.79 22.11
C GLN A 31 -29.72 10.41 21.39
N LEU A 32 -28.49 10.06 21.77
CA LEU A 32 -27.28 10.59 21.12
C LEU A 32 -26.56 9.62 20.18
N ASP A 33 -27.10 8.42 19.94
CA ASP A 33 -26.51 7.45 19.01
C ASP A 33 -27.11 7.49 17.60
N HIS A 34 -27.67 8.63 17.17
CA HIS A 34 -27.92 8.88 15.74
C HIS A 34 -26.76 9.66 15.12
N CYS A 35 -25.59 9.02 15.06
CA CYS A 35 -24.66 9.35 14.00
C CYS A 35 -25.26 8.80 12.70
N SER A 36 -26.10 9.58 12.05
CA SER A 36 -26.39 9.32 10.64
C SER A 36 -25.08 9.56 9.91
N ALA A 37 -24.35 8.48 9.66
CA ALA A 37 -23.28 8.47 8.69
C ALA A 37 -23.95 8.77 7.35
N ALA A 38 -24.04 10.06 7.00
CA ALA A 38 -24.25 10.48 5.64
C ALA A 38 -23.08 9.89 4.84
N GLY A 39 -23.31 8.70 4.28
CA GLY A 39 -22.35 8.04 3.43
C GLY A 39 -22.02 9.02 2.30
N ILE A 40 -20.78 9.49 2.28
CA ILE A 40 -20.27 10.21 1.11
C ILE A 40 -20.38 9.20 -0.03
N ASN A 41 -21.33 9.43 -0.94
CA ASN A 41 -21.37 8.71 -2.20
C ASN A 41 -20.22 9.27 -3.04
N VAL A 42 -19.02 8.74 -2.81
CA VAL A 42 -17.90 8.92 -3.73
C VAL A 42 -18.30 8.14 -4.97
N ASN A 43 -18.85 8.85 -5.95
CA ASN A 43 -19.05 8.28 -7.27
C ASN A 43 -17.65 7.87 -7.75
N ALA A 44 -17.37 6.57 -7.74
CA ALA A 44 -16.06 6.05 -8.08
C ALA A 44 -15.77 6.50 -9.51
N SER A 45 -14.74 7.32 -9.69
CA SER A 45 -14.27 7.68 -11.02
C SER A 45 -13.90 6.42 -11.78
N ASP A 46 -14.36 6.31 -13.03
CA ASP A 46 -13.95 5.22 -13.92
C ASP A 46 -12.45 5.31 -14.13
N HIS A 47 -11.73 4.33 -13.59
CA HIS A 47 -10.29 4.15 -13.77
C HIS A 47 -10.05 2.86 -14.53
N THR A 48 -9.23 2.93 -15.58
CA THR A 48 -8.79 1.75 -16.33
C THR A 48 -7.41 1.35 -15.86
N ILE A 49 -7.25 0.09 -15.47
CA ILE A 49 -5.94 -0.49 -15.16
C ILE A 49 -5.21 -0.71 -16.48
N LEU A 50 -4.09 -0.01 -16.68
CA LEU A 50 -3.25 -0.19 -17.86
C LEU A 50 -2.26 -1.35 -17.67
N PHE A 51 -1.66 -1.42 -16.49
CA PHE A 51 -0.66 -2.43 -16.12
C PHE A 51 -0.83 -2.81 -14.66
N GLU A 52 -0.58 -4.07 -14.34
CA GLU A 52 -0.58 -4.60 -12.99
C GLU A 52 0.56 -5.60 -12.79
N TRP A 53 1.06 -5.71 -11.57
CA TRP A 53 2.13 -6.62 -11.20
C TRP A 53 1.85 -7.25 -9.84
N ASN A 54 2.07 -8.57 -9.73
CA ASN A 54 2.19 -9.23 -8.42
C ASN A 54 3.58 -9.01 -7.81
N TRP A 55 4.60 -9.01 -8.66
CA TRP A 55 5.98 -8.68 -8.34
C TRP A 55 6.65 -8.15 -9.61
N LEU A 56 7.63 -7.26 -9.47
CA LEU A 56 8.30 -6.66 -10.62
C LEU A 56 9.24 -7.67 -11.27
N ASN A 57 9.16 -7.83 -12.59
CA ASN A 57 10.05 -8.68 -13.36
C ASN A 57 10.71 -7.85 -14.48
N TYR A 58 11.84 -8.32 -15.00
CA TYR A 58 12.67 -7.55 -15.93
C TYR A 58 12.96 -8.35 -17.21
N THR A 59 13.33 -7.64 -18.28
CA THR A 59 13.77 -8.24 -19.54
C THR A 59 15.23 -8.72 -19.45
N PHE A 60 15.49 -9.75 -18.63
CA PHE A 60 16.84 -10.24 -18.35
C PHE A 60 17.60 -10.67 -19.63
N PRO A 61 18.87 -10.27 -19.81
CA PRO A 61 19.66 -10.64 -20.99
C PRO A 61 19.98 -12.13 -21.08
N THR A 62 20.05 -12.82 -19.94
CA THR A 62 20.36 -14.24 -19.86
C THR A 62 19.46 -14.95 -18.87
N SER A 63 19.19 -16.24 -19.13
CA SER A 63 18.44 -17.09 -18.22
C SER A 63 19.11 -17.24 -16.86
N ALA A 64 20.45 -17.25 -16.82
CA ALA A 64 21.21 -17.33 -15.57
C ALA A 64 20.94 -16.12 -14.65
N MET A 65 20.85 -14.91 -15.21
CA MET A 65 20.51 -13.70 -14.44
C MET A 65 19.09 -13.76 -13.90
N TYR A 66 18.13 -14.22 -14.72
CA TYR A 66 16.76 -14.43 -14.26
C TYR A 66 16.70 -15.47 -13.13
N SER A 67 17.38 -16.61 -13.28
CA SER A 67 17.44 -17.64 -12.24
C SER A 67 18.04 -17.12 -10.94
N ALA A 68 19.12 -16.34 -10.98
CA ALA A 68 19.72 -15.73 -9.81
C ALA A 68 18.80 -14.70 -9.14
N TYR A 69 18.05 -13.93 -9.94
CA TYR A 69 17.06 -12.97 -9.46
C TYR A 69 15.93 -13.66 -8.70
N VAL A 70 15.39 -14.74 -9.26
CA VAL A 70 14.29 -15.49 -8.63
C VAL A 70 14.78 -16.28 -7.41
N SER A 71 15.92 -16.97 -7.51
CA SER A 71 16.45 -17.79 -6.41
C SER A 71 16.94 -16.97 -5.23
N GLY A 72 17.44 -15.76 -5.47
CA GLY A 72 17.78 -14.79 -4.43
C GLY A 72 16.57 -14.04 -3.87
N GLU A 73 15.35 -14.32 -4.35
CA GLU A 73 14.11 -13.63 -4.01
C GLU A 73 14.20 -12.09 -4.16
N ASN A 74 15.03 -11.64 -5.10
CA ASN A 74 15.37 -10.23 -5.27
C ASN A 74 14.16 -9.35 -5.58
N TYR A 75 13.11 -9.93 -6.18
CA TYR A 75 11.84 -9.28 -6.46
C TYR A 75 11.14 -8.71 -5.22
N LYS A 76 11.42 -9.24 -4.02
CA LYS A 76 10.82 -8.75 -2.76
C LYS A 76 11.29 -7.34 -2.37
N TYR A 77 12.42 -6.90 -2.91
CA TYR A 77 13.01 -5.60 -2.60
C TYR A 77 12.73 -4.53 -3.66
N ASN A 78 11.90 -4.85 -4.67
CA ASN A 78 11.62 -3.98 -5.79
C ASN A 78 10.27 -3.28 -5.61
N MET A 79 10.31 -1.96 -5.41
CA MET A 79 9.12 -1.11 -5.25
C MET A 79 9.10 -0.01 -6.30
N ILE A 80 7.95 0.22 -6.95
CA ILE A 80 7.78 1.36 -7.85
C ILE A 80 7.73 2.64 -7.00
N ALA A 81 8.66 3.57 -7.25
CA ALA A 81 8.68 4.88 -6.61
C ALA A 81 8.06 5.99 -7.47
N GLY A 82 7.96 5.78 -8.78
CA GLY A 82 7.49 6.81 -9.70
C GLY A 82 7.11 6.25 -11.05
N VAL A 83 6.13 6.88 -11.68
CA VAL A 83 5.65 6.59 -13.04
C VAL A 83 5.72 7.88 -13.86
N LYS A 84 6.11 7.77 -15.12
CA LYS A 84 6.14 8.85 -16.12
C LYS A 84 5.65 8.31 -17.45
N TYR A 85 4.94 9.15 -18.21
CA TYR A 85 4.51 8.83 -19.56
C TYR A 85 5.11 9.84 -20.52
N PHE A 86 5.71 9.36 -21.60
CA PHE A 86 6.32 10.21 -22.62
C PHE A 86 6.27 9.51 -23.98
N GLU A 87 5.68 10.19 -24.97
CA GLU A 87 5.63 9.72 -26.37
C GLU A 87 5.13 8.28 -26.54
N GLY A 88 3.99 7.92 -25.94
CA GLY A 88 3.47 6.56 -26.08
C GLY A 88 4.09 5.54 -25.11
N ARG A 89 5.15 5.90 -24.41
CA ARG A 89 5.92 5.00 -23.55
C ARG A 89 5.70 5.29 -22.07
N THR A 90 5.65 4.24 -21.27
CA THR A 90 5.54 4.34 -19.82
C THR A 90 6.87 3.99 -19.19
N PHE A 91 7.37 4.89 -18.36
CA PHE A 91 8.60 4.72 -17.60
C PHE A 91 8.30 4.60 -16.12
N VAL A 92 8.98 3.68 -15.45
CA VAL A 92 8.88 3.48 -14.01
C VAL A 92 10.24 3.52 -13.35
N SER A 93 10.30 4.10 -12.15
CA SER A 93 11.52 4.14 -11.34
C SER A 93 11.43 3.16 -10.18
N VAL A 94 12.48 2.35 -9.98
CA VAL A 94 12.62 1.40 -8.87
C VAL A 94 13.90 1.76 -8.10
N PRO A 95 13.83 2.31 -6.88
CA PRO A 95 15.00 2.86 -6.21
C PRO A 95 15.93 1.76 -5.66
N ARG A 96 17.25 2.00 -5.72
CA ARG A 96 18.28 1.17 -5.09
C ARG A 96 18.55 1.60 -3.65
N TRP A 97 17.63 1.32 -2.73
CA TRP A 97 17.83 1.70 -1.33
C TRP A 97 19.06 1.01 -0.71
N LEU A 98 19.75 1.75 0.17
CA LEU A 98 20.95 1.30 0.87
C LEU A 98 20.58 0.08 1.74
N GLY A 99 20.92 -1.11 1.26
CA GLY A 99 20.52 -2.40 1.84
C GLY A 99 20.11 -3.43 0.79
N SER A 100 19.67 -2.98 -0.39
CA SER A 100 19.25 -3.83 -1.53
C SER A 100 20.04 -3.57 -2.81
N THR A 101 21.23 -2.94 -2.72
CA THR A 101 22.02 -2.54 -3.90
C THR A 101 22.37 -3.71 -4.83
N SER A 102 22.35 -4.94 -4.33
CA SER A 102 22.55 -6.16 -5.13
C SER A 102 21.24 -6.79 -5.66
N SER A 103 20.07 -6.30 -5.24
CA SER A 103 18.78 -6.94 -5.51
C SER A 103 17.93 -6.21 -6.55
N VAL A 104 18.15 -4.91 -6.77
CA VAL A 104 17.39 -4.11 -7.75
C VAL A 104 18.17 -4.02 -9.07
N PRO A 105 17.72 -4.67 -10.16
CA PRO A 105 18.48 -4.75 -11.41
C PRO A 105 18.76 -3.40 -12.08
N SER A 106 17.82 -2.45 -12.00
CA SER A 106 17.88 -1.16 -12.69
C SER A 106 16.97 -0.13 -12.04
N THR A 107 17.41 1.12 -12.01
CA THR A 107 16.66 2.21 -11.37
C THR A 107 15.59 2.81 -12.28
N LEU A 108 15.88 3.00 -13.57
CA LEU A 108 14.93 3.53 -14.55
C LEU A 108 14.60 2.46 -15.59
N ASN A 109 13.30 2.28 -15.85
CA ASN A 109 12.80 1.23 -16.72
C ASN A 109 11.69 1.74 -17.64
N GLU A 110 11.65 1.23 -18.86
CA GLU A 110 10.47 1.25 -19.72
C GLU A 110 9.58 0.03 -19.44
N VAL A 111 8.27 0.22 -19.46
CA VAL A 111 7.28 -0.84 -19.28
C VAL A 111 7.01 -1.51 -20.62
N ILE A 112 7.23 -2.81 -20.71
CA ILE A 112 7.05 -3.61 -21.92
C ILE A 112 6.01 -4.70 -21.67
N ASP A 113 5.02 -4.81 -22.56
CA ASP A 113 4.11 -5.95 -22.61
C ASP A 113 4.74 -7.03 -23.51
N SER A 114 5.12 -8.18 -22.91
CA SER A 114 5.68 -9.31 -23.65
C SER A 114 4.64 -10.31 -24.15
N GLY A 115 3.34 -10.04 -23.95
CA GLY A 115 2.23 -10.95 -24.20
C GLY A 115 2.07 -12.06 -23.15
N SER A 116 3.15 -12.41 -22.44
CA SER A 116 3.14 -13.31 -21.28
C SER A 116 3.10 -12.58 -19.93
N GLY A 117 3.16 -11.24 -19.95
CA GLY A 117 3.13 -10.40 -18.77
C GLY A 117 3.77 -9.03 -19.02
N ILE A 118 3.68 -8.17 -18.00
CA ILE A 118 4.26 -6.83 -18.05
C ILE A 118 5.64 -6.86 -17.40
N LEU A 119 6.66 -6.49 -18.16
CA LEU A 119 8.06 -6.52 -17.76
C LEU A 119 8.67 -5.11 -17.73
N LEU A 120 9.76 -4.99 -16.98
CA LEU A 120 10.56 -3.78 -16.89
C LEU A 120 11.84 -3.94 -17.73
N GLN A 121 12.01 -3.07 -18.72
CA GLN A 121 13.23 -3.00 -19.52
C GLN A 121 14.12 -1.86 -19.02
N PRO A 122 15.36 -2.12 -18.57
CA PRO A 122 16.27 -1.06 -18.16
C PRO A 122 16.55 -0.05 -19.26
N PHE A 123 16.53 1.23 -18.91
CA PHE A 123 16.70 2.34 -19.86
C PHE A 123 17.90 3.22 -19.45
N PRO A 124 18.84 3.63 -20.33
CA PRO A 124 19.15 3.26 -21.70
C PRO A 124 18.97 1.84 -22.18
N SER A 125 19.64 1.03 -21.38
CA SER A 125 20.05 -0.32 -21.65
C SER A 125 20.48 -0.95 -20.33
N TRP A 126 20.73 -2.25 -20.35
CA TRP A 126 21.23 -2.99 -19.20
C TRP A 126 22.62 -2.52 -18.75
N GLU A 127 23.51 -2.24 -19.71
CA GLU A 127 24.91 -1.90 -19.45
C GLU A 127 25.03 -0.59 -18.68
N LEU A 128 24.22 0.41 -19.02
CA LEU A 128 24.22 1.72 -18.35
C LEU A 128 23.59 1.67 -16.96
N ASN A 129 22.77 0.64 -16.69
CA ASN A 129 22.16 0.43 -15.39
C ASN A 129 22.96 -0.56 -14.53
N ALA A 130 24.00 -1.21 -15.04
CA ALA A 130 24.77 -2.18 -14.27
C ALA A 130 25.34 -1.57 -12.99
N VAL A 131 25.29 -2.32 -11.88
CA VAL A 131 25.84 -1.86 -10.59
C VAL A 131 27.32 -1.54 -10.76
N GLY A 132 27.71 -0.31 -10.41
CA GLY A 132 29.08 0.18 -10.57
C GLY A 132 29.40 0.81 -11.93
N ALA A 133 28.48 0.79 -12.91
CA ALA A 133 28.64 1.55 -14.14
C ALA A 133 28.57 3.08 -13.87
N ARG A 134 29.35 3.87 -14.61
CA ARG A 134 29.33 5.34 -14.49
C ARG A 134 27.95 5.86 -14.90
N GLY A 135 27.24 6.50 -13.97
CA GLY A 135 25.89 7.05 -14.21
C GLY A 135 24.75 6.09 -13.87
N ALA A 136 25.05 4.88 -13.38
CA ALA A 136 24.04 4.03 -12.77
C ALA A 136 23.62 4.63 -11.42
N LEU A 137 22.34 5.03 -11.33
CA LEU A 137 21.70 5.51 -10.11
C LEU A 137 21.23 4.34 -9.23
#